data_AF-A0A016UZJ8-F1
#
_entry.id   AF-A0A016UZJ8-F1
#
_cell.length_a   1.000
_cell.length_b   1.000
_cell.length_c   1.000
_cell.angle_alpha   90.00
_cell.angle_beta   90.00
_cell.angle_gamma   90.00
#
_symmetry.space_group_name_H-M   'P 1'
#
loop_
_entity.id
_entity.type
_entity.pdbx_description
1 polymer ?
#
loop_
_entity_poly.entity_id
_entity_poly.type
_entity_poly.pdbx_seq_one_letter_code
_entity_poly.pdbx_strand_id
1 'polypeptide(L)' 'MIHISAAANNLLREVGGYETEPRGEVIIKGKGVMETFWLLGPASENPSSQIEPGHSKPNVRCAPEDNSSLLSAEYKSK' A
#
# COMPACT_ATOMS: atom_id res chain seq x y z
N MET A 1 11.44 -2.47 14.77
CA MET A 1 11.55 -2.10 13.33
C MET A 1 10.29 -2.58 12.62
N ILE A 2 9.68 -1.75 11.78
CA ILE A 2 8.38 -2.01 11.14
C ILE A 2 8.61 -2.45 9.69
N HIS A 3 7.99 -3.55 9.27
CA HIS A 3 8.11 -4.06 7.90
C HIS A 3 6.83 -3.73 7.15
N ILE A 4 6.98 -3.30 5.91
CA ILE A 4 5.86 -2.98 5.05
C ILE A 4 5.99 -3.70 3.70
N SER A 5 4.84 -3.91 3.05
CA SER A 5 4.77 -4.46 1.70
C SER A 5 5.21 -3.42 0.66
N ALA A 6 5.58 -3.86 -0.55
CA ALA A 6 5.81 -2.96 -1.68
C ALA A 6 4.61 -2.04 -1.97
N ALA A 7 3.38 -2.55 -1.86
CA ALA A 7 2.17 -1.75 -2.05
C ALA A 7 2.04 -0.62 -1.01
N ALA A 8 2.30 -0.92 0.27
CA ALA A 8 2.29 0.09 1.32
C ALA A 8 3.43 1.10 1.15
N ASN A 9 4.62 0.65 0.75
CA ASN A 9 5.74 1.53 0.43
C ASN A 9 5.38 2.53 -0.68
N ASN A 10 4.74 2.07 -1.76
CA ASN A 10 4.33 2.94 -2.86
C ASN A 10 3.37 4.05 -2.39
N LEU A 11 2.40 3.71 -1.54
CA LEU A 11 1.48 4.69 -0.97
C LEU A 11 2.19 5.70 -0.07
N LEU A 12 3.11 5.26 0.79
CA LEU A 12 3.88 6.16 1.64
C LEU A 12 4.78 7.10 0.83
N ARG A 13 5.32 6.62 -0.30
CA ARG A 13 6.09 7.45 -1.24
C ARG A 13 5.22 8.47 -1.98
N GLU A 14 3.98 8.13 -2.28
CA GLU A 14 3.00 9.04 -2.90
C GLU A 14 2.55 10.13 -1.94
N VAL A 15 2.21 9.75 -0.70
CA VAL A 15 1.83 10.71 0.36
C VAL A 15 3.02 11.55 0.80
N GLY A 16 4.22 10.98 0.78
CA GLY A 16 5.44 11.61 1.29
C GLY A 16 5.51 11.65 2.82
N GLY A 17 6.55 12.29 3.34
CA GLY A 17 6.73 12.49 4.79
C GLY A 17 7.27 11.28 5.55
N TYR A 18 7.57 10.17 4.88
CA TYR A 18 8.15 8.96 5.48
C TYR A 18 9.38 8.50 4.71
N GLU A 19 10.34 7.95 5.44
CA GLU A 19 11.54 7.33 4.89
C GLU A 19 11.49 5.80 5.03
N THR A 20 11.86 5.12 3.95
CA THR A 20 11.80 3.66 3.83
C THR A 20 13.04 3.12 3.16
N GLU A 21 13.49 1.94 3.57
CA GLU A 21 14.62 1.24 2.96
C GLU A 21 14.23 -0.13 2.40
N PRO A 22 14.81 -0.56 1.27
CA PRO A 22 14.58 -1.90 0.76
C PRO A 22 15.16 -2.94 1.73
N ARG A 23 14.32 -3.89 2.14
CA ARG A 23 14.77 -5.07 2.87
C ARG A 23 15.18 -6.19 1.91
N GLY A 24 14.48 -6.28 0.78
CA GLY A 24 14.62 -7.33 -0.23
C GLY A 24 13.44 -8.31 -0.24
N GLU A 25 13.66 -9.43 -0.93
CA GLU A 25 12.67 -10.47 -1.16
C GLU A 25 12.57 -11.44 0.03
N VAL A 26 11.33 -11.82 0.38
CA VAL A 26 11.04 -12.78 1.45
C VAL A 26 10.04 -13.82 0.94
N ILE A 27 10.27 -15.09 1.27
CA ILE A 27 9.33 -16.18 0.95
C ILE A 27 8.21 -16.19 1.98
N ILE A 28 6.98 -15.94 1.53
CA ILE A 28 5.78 -15.99 2.35
C ILE A 28 4.97 -17.22 1.94
N LYS A 29 4.72 -18.12 2.89
CA LYS A 29 3.92 -19.33 2.66
C LYS A 29 2.55 -18.94 2.10
N GLY A 30 2.20 -19.48 0.93
CA GLY A 30 0.93 -19.19 0.25
C GLY A 30 0.88 -17.88 -0.55
N LYS A 31 1.94 -17.05 -0.52
CA LYS A 31 2.07 -15.86 -1.39
C LYS A 31 3.25 -15.93 -2.36
N GLY A 32 4.24 -16.79 -2.10
CA GLY A 32 5.46 -16.88 -2.91
C GLY A 32 6.52 -15.89 -2.45
N VAL A 33 7.30 -15.38 -3.39
CA VAL A 33 8.35 -14.37 -3.13
C VAL A 33 7.70 -12.99 -3.10
N MET A 34 8.00 -12.21 -2.06
CA MET A 34 7.44 -10.88 -1.88
C MET A 34 8.53 -9.90 -1.48
N GLU A 35 8.59 -8.77 -2.17
CA GLU A 35 9.45 -7.65 -1.79
C GLU A 35 8.90 -6.93 -0.55
N THR A 36 9.82 -6.58 0.36
CA THR A 36 9.51 -5.90 1.61
C THR A 36 10.45 -4.74 1.87
N PHE A 37 9.99 -3.80 2.70
CA PHE A 37 10.72 -2.59 3.06
C PHE A 37 10.72 -2.39 4.58
N TRP A 38 11.76 -1.73 5.06
CA TRP A 38 11.83 -1.18 6.41
C TRP A 38 11.24 0.22 6.41
N LEU A 39 10.30 0.49 7.32
CA LEU A 39 9.88 1.85 7.61
C LEU A 39 10.82 2.42 8.68
N LEU A 40 11.59 3.44 8.31
CA LEU A 40 12.56 4.08 9.20
C LEU A 40 11.89 5.11 10.12
N GLY A 41 10.92 5.85 9.59
CA GLY A 41 10.20 6.87 10.34
C GLY A 41 9.79 8.06 9.47
N PRO A 42 9.42 9.19 10.09
CA PRO A 42 9.19 10.43 9.37
C PRO A 42 10.45 10.90 8.65
N ALA A 43 10.31 11.43 7.44
CA ALA A 43 11.41 12.07 6.74
C ALA A 43 11.86 13.32 7.52
N SER A 44 13.15 13.48 7.77
CA SER A 44 13.67 14.69 8.44
C SER A 44 13.29 15.92 7.64
N GLU A 45 12.70 16.92 8.30
CA GLU A 45 11.98 18.02 7.68
C GLU A 45 12.79 18.80 6.63
N ASN A 46 12.24 18.93 5.43
CA ASN A 46 12.19 20.24 4.79
C ASN A 46 10.73 20.70 4.92
N PRO A 47 10.40 21.73 5.72
CA PRO A 47 9.03 22.22 5.89
C PRO A 47 8.51 22.99 4.65
N SER A 48 8.98 22.65 3.44
CA SER A 48 8.77 23.42 2.22
C SER A 48 8.46 22.53 1.01
N SER A 49 7.35 21.79 1.06
CA SER A 49 6.61 21.47 -0.17
C SER A 49 5.11 21.33 0.10
N GLN A 50 4.46 22.50 0.12
CA GLN A 50 3.13 22.76 -0.44
C GLN A 50 1.98 21.82 0.00
N ILE A 51 1.44 22.10 1.19
CA ILE A 51 -0.01 21.97 1.37
C ILE A 51 -0.63 23.21 0.70
N GLU A 52 -1.00 23.11 -0.56
CA GLU A 52 -1.92 24.07 -1.19
C GLU A 52 -3.31 23.86 -0.58
N PRO A 53 -3.91 24.85 0.13
CA PRO A 53 -5.26 24.74 0.63
C PRO A 53 -6.26 25.00 -0.52
N GLY A 54 -6.43 24.03 -1.42
CA GLY A 54 -7.38 24.15 -2.53
C GLY A 54 -7.51 22.88 -3.38
N HIS A 55 -8.62 22.15 -3.20
CA HIS A 55 -9.24 21.20 -4.16
C HIS A 55 -8.29 20.30 -4.98
N SER A 56 -8.17 19.02 -4.64
CA SER A 56 -9.18 18.06 -5.07
C SER A 56 -9.10 16.82 -4.19
N LYS A 57 -10.26 16.36 -3.71
CA LYS A 57 -10.39 15.01 -3.18
C LYS A 57 -9.87 14.06 -4.26
N PRO A 58 -8.87 13.18 -4.02
CA PRO A 58 -8.79 11.99 -4.83
C PRO A 58 -10.15 11.31 -4.66
N ASN A 59 -10.81 11.05 -5.78
CA ASN A 59 -12.06 10.33 -5.82
C ASN A 59 -11.79 8.96 -5.20
N VAL A 60 -11.97 8.83 -3.89
CA VAL A 60 -12.08 7.55 -3.20
C VAL A 60 -13.41 6.95 -3.67
N ARG A 61 -13.42 6.46 -4.91
CA ARG A 61 -14.10 5.21 -5.17
C ARG A 61 -13.23 4.19 -4.44
N CYS A 62 -13.52 4.01 -3.15
CA CYS A 62 -13.52 2.66 -2.62
C CYS A 62 -14.29 1.85 -3.65
N ALA A 63 -13.59 1.13 -4.52
CA ALA A 63 -14.24 0.06 -5.24
C ALA A 63 -14.81 -0.83 -4.11
N PRO A 64 -16.13 -1.05 -4.04
CA PRO A 64 -16.59 -2.18 -3.29
C PRO A 64 -15.85 -3.37 -3.89
N GLU A 65 -15.06 -4.07 -3.09
CA GLU A 65 -14.56 -5.38 -3.45
C GLU A 65 -15.81 -6.24 -3.63
N ASP A 66 -16.30 -6.30 -4.88
CA ASP A 66 -17.41 -7.14 -5.25
C ASP A 66 -16.90 -8.58 -5.26
N ASN A 67 -16.77 -9.12 -4.05
CA ASN A 67 -16.47 -10.52 -3.80
C ASN A 67 -17.75 -11.38 -3.93
N SER A 68 -18.79 -10.88 -4.63
CA SER A 68 -20.01 -11.63 -4.90
C SER A 68 -19.89 -12.53 -6.13
N SER A 69 -18.95 -12.27 -7.05
CA SER A 69 -18.89 -13.04 -8.31
C SER A 69 -18.22 -14.42 -8.14
N LEU A 70 -17.20 -14.55 -7.28
CA LEU A 70 -16.48 -15.82 -7.08
C LEU A 70 -17.25 -16.84 -6.22
N LEU A 71 -18.10 -16.37 -5.29
CA LEU A 71 -18.96 -17.27 -4.50
C LEU A 71 -20.10 -17.91 -5.33
N SER A 72 -20.45 -17.31 -6.47
CA SER A 72 -21.46 -17.89 -7.38
C SER A 72 -20.88 -18.98 -8.30
N ALA A 73 -19.59 -18.88 -8.64
CA ALA A 73 -18.93 -19.82 -9.54
C ALA A 73 -18.63 -21.17 -8.88
N GLU A 74 -18.42 -21.21 -7.55
CA GLU A 74 -18.19 -22.46 -6.81
C GLU A 74 -19.46 -23.07 -6.19
N TYR A 75 -20.55 -22.29 -6.01
CA TYR A 75 -21.84 -22.85 -5.55
C TYR A 75 -22.61 -23.62 -6.63
N LYS A 76 -22.19 -23.51 -7.90
CA LYS A 76 -22.60 -24.47 -8.94
C LYS A 76 -21.73 -25.73 -8.90
N SER A 77 -21.66 -26.28 -7.68
CA SER A 77 -21.33 -27.67 -7.42
C SER A 77 -22.40 -28.57 -8.04
N LYS A 78 -21.97 -29.77 -8.42
CA LYS A 78 -22.76 -30.99 -8.72
C LYS A 78 -23.18 -31.22 -10.16
#